data_AF-A0AAE0H8K2-F1
#
_entry.id   AF-A0AAE0H8K2-F1
#
_cell.length_a   1.000
_cell.length_b   1.000
_cell.length_c   1.000
_cell.angle_alpha   90.00
_cell.angle_beta   90.00
_cell.angle_gamma   90.00
#
_symmetry.space_group_name_H-M   'P 1'
#
loop_
_entity.id
_entity.type
_entity.pdbx_description
1 polymer ?
#
loop_
_entity_poly.entity_id
_entity_poly.type
_entity_poly.pdbx_seq_one_letter_code
_entity_poly.pdbx_strand_id
1 'polypeptide(L)'
;MSLIVLVKVGNVIRNGIGPVIQQVPTGGNISRRNGEAFSCRTWTKDALAHLSAMGIVVLKADVDTLQEMAKRYGARYAAQAETGRGACVVN
;
A
#
# COMPACT_ATOMS: atom_id res chain seq x y z
N MET A 1 12.83 12.67 -13.21
CA MET A 1 12.61 11.27 -13.64
C MET A 1 12.00 10.53 -12.48
N SER A 2 10.94 9.74 -12.69
CA SER A 2 10.19 9.12 -11.59
C SER A 2 10.33 7.61 -11.63
N LEU A 3 10.87 7.01 -10.56
CA LEU A 3 10.87 5.56 -10.36
C LEU A 3 9.47 5.12 -9.90
N ILE A 4 8.89 4.15 -10.61
CA ILE A 4 7.66 3.48 -10.20
C ILE A 4 7.99 2.02 -9.91
N VAL A 5 7.69 1.56 -8.70
CA VAL A 5 7.80 0.15 -8.33
C VAL A 5 6.39 -0.38 -8.07
N LEU A 6 6.06 -1.47 -8.76
CA LEU A 6 4.84 -2.22 -8.53
C LEU A 6 5.18 -3.41 -7.62
N VAL A 7 4.53 -3.47 -6.46
CA VAL A 7 4.73 -4.54 -5.47
C VAL A 7 3.39 -5.21 -5.22
N LYS A 8 3.30 -6.52 -5.45
CA LYS A 8 2.12 -7.29 -5.07
C LYS A 8 2.07 -7.49 -3.56
N VAL A 9 1.18 -6.75 -2.90
CA VAL A 9 1.02 -6.74 -1.43
C VAL A 9 0.02 -7.78 -0.88
N GLY A 10 -0.85 -8.34 -1.72
CA GLY A 10 -1.87 -9.28 -1.30
C GLY A 10 -2.70 -9.84 -2.45
N ASN A 11 -3.74 -10.60 -2.11
CA ASN A 11 -4.74 -11.11 -3.04
C ASN A 11 -6.12 -10.65 -2.63
N VAL A 12 -6.92 -10.17 -3.58
CA VAL A 12 -8.36 -9.92 -3.38
C VAL A 12 -9.06 -11.27 -3.43
N ILE A 13 -9.81 -11.59 -2.38
CA ILE A 13 -10.53 -12.87 -2.24
C ILE A 13 -12.03 -12.71 -2.36
N ARG A 14 -12.57 -11.50 -2.18
CA ARG A 14 -14.00 -11.19 -2.29
C ARG A 14 -14.22 -9.84 -2.97
N ASN A 15 -15.40 -9.67 -3.59
CA ASN A 15 -15.84 -8.39 -4.12
C ASN A 15 -16.26 -7.44 -2.99
N GLY A 16 -16.53 -6.16 -3.31
CA GLY A 16 -17.01 -5.18 -2.32
C GLY A 16 -15.94 -4.23 -1.77
N ILE A 17 -14.81 -4.07 -2.48
CA ILE A 17 -13.75 -3.13 -2.11
C ILE A 17 -14.28 -1.69 -1.98
N GLY A 18 -15.05 -1.23 -2.97
CA GLY A 18 -15.54 0.16 -3.02
C GLY A 18 -16.29 0.59 -1.76
N PRO A 19 -17.38 -0.11 -1.37
CA PRO A 19 -18.12 0.20 -0.15
C PRO A 19 -17.28 0.18 1.14
N VAL A 20 -16.29 -0.71 1.24
CA VAL A 20 -15.43 -0.80 2.43
C VAL A 20 -14.42 0.34 2.48
N ILE A 21 -13.84 0.72 1.34
CA ILE A 21 -12.94 1.88 1.28
C ILE A 21 -13.67 3.17 1.64
N GLN A 22 -14.94 3.32 1.26
CA GLN A 22 -15.75 4.50 1.60
C GLN A 22 -15.99 4.67 3.11
N GLN A 23 -15.84 3.61 3.91
CA GLN A 23 -15.96 3.68 5.37
C GLN A 23 -14.69 4.21 6.04
N VAL A 24 -13.57 4.28 5.32
CA VAL A 24 -12.29 4.75 5.84
C VAL A 24 -12.26 6.28 5.79
N PRO A 25 -12.14 6.97 6.95
CA PRO A 25 -12.26 8.42 6.98
C PRO A 25 -11.21 9.15 6.14
N THR A 26 -11.64 10.03 5.23
CA THR A 26 -10.77 10.82 4.34
C THR A 26 -10.54 12.26 4.80
N GLY A 27 -11.31 12.74 5.78
CA GLY A 27 -11.40 14.16 6.15
C GLY A 27 -10.35 14.67 7.14
N GLY A 28 -9.11 14.20 7.09
CA GLY A 28 -8.06 14.71 7.99
C GLY A 28 -8.05 14.10 9.39
N ASN A 29 -8.90 13.11 9.65
CA ASN A 29 -8.92 12.39 10.93
C ASN A 29 -7.62 11.64 11.17
N ILE A 30 -7.18 11.60 12.44
CA ILE A 30 -6.07 10.73 12.84
C ILE A 30 -6.40 9.26 12.56
N SER A 31 -5.37 8.50 12.21
CA SER A 31 -5.49 7.07 11.98
C SER A 31 -6.05 6.37 13.20
N ARG A 32 -7.12 5.58 13.01
CA ARG A 32 -7.63 4.70 14.07
C ARG A 32 -6.70 3.53 14.38
N ARG A 33 -5.78 3.22 13.47
CA ARG A 33 -4.84 2.10 13.60
C ARG A 33 -3.67 2.42 14.52
N ASN A 34 -3.11 3.64 14.41
CA ASN A 34 -1.88 3.99 15.11
C ASN A 34 -1.82 5.45 15.60
N GLY A 35 -2.89 6.25 15.45
CA GLY A 35 -2.92 7.65 15.89
C GLY A 35 -2.10 8.61 15.02
N GLU A 36 -1.51 8.17 13.91
CA GLU A 36 -0.77 9.04 12.99
C GLU A 36 -1.70 10.10 12.37
N ALA A 37 -1.16 11.30 12.13
CA ALA A 37 -1.87 12.32 11.38
C ALA A 37 -2.26 11.84 9.98
N PHE A 38 -3.35 12.40 9.47
CA PHE A 38 -3.82 12.07 8.13
C PHE A 38 -2.76 12.40 7.08
N SER A 39 -2.54 11.44 6.20
CA SER A 39 -1.87 11.62 4.92
C SER A 39 -2.42 10.59 3.95
N CYS A 40 -2.26 10.78 2.64
CA CYS A 40 -2.67 9.77 1.65
C CYS A 40 -2.01 8.40 1.95
N ARG A 41 -0.77 8.41 2.45
CA ARG A 41 -0.06 7.20 2.87
C ARG A 41 -0.72 6.55 4.09
N THR A 42 -0.99 7.32 5.14
CA THR A 42 -1.65 6.82 6.35
C THR A 42 -3.02 6.24 6.03
N TRP A 43 -3.82 6.98 5.25
CA TRP A 43 -5.13 6.54 4.78
C TRP A 43 -5.07 5.24 3.98
N THR A 44 -4.09 5.10 3.08
CA THR A 44 -3.92 3.88 2.28
C THR A 44 -3.61 2.67 3.17
N LYS A 45 -2.74 2.85 4.18
CA LYS A 45 -2.44 1.78 5.16
C LYS A 45 -3.69 1.39 5.96
N ASP A 46 -4.47 2.38 6.40
CA ASP A 46 -5.70 2.13 7.15
C ASP A 46 -6.75 1.42 6.29
N ALA A 47 -6.89 1.80 5.01
CA ALA A 47 -7.79 1.14 4.08
C ALA A 47 -7.39 -0.32 3.82
N LEU A 48 -6.09 -0.59 3.59
CA LEU A 48 -5.60 -1.96 3.41
C LEU A 48 -5.81 -2.82 4.66
N ALA A 49 -5.52 -2.27 5.84
CA ALA A 49 -5.77 -2.95 7.11
C ALA A 49 -7.25 -3.25 7.30
N HIS A 50 -8.13 -2.31 6.98
CA HIS A 50 -9.58 -2.49 7.10
C HIS A 50 -10.12 -3.53 6.12
N LEU A 51 -9.68 -3.52 4.86
CA LEU A 51 -10.00 -4.55 3.86
C LEU A 51 -9.54 -5.94 4.29
N SER A 52 -8.36 -6.02 4.93
CA SER A 52 -7.85 -7.28 5.49
C SER A 52 -8.68 -7.77 6.66
N ALA A 53 -9.07 -6.87 7.58
CA ALA A 53 -9.92 -7.20 8.72
C ALA A 53 -11.31 -7.68 8.30
N MET A 54 -11.85 -7.15 7.19
CA MET A 54 -13.12 -7.57 6.60
C MET A 54 -13.01 -8.87 5.76
N GLY A 55 -11.81 -9.45 5.64
CA GLY A 55 -11.59 -10.67 4.85
C GLY A 55 -11.85 -10.48 3.35
N ILE A 56 -11.70 -9.26 2.84
CA ILE A 56 -11.82 -8.93 1.40
C ILE A 56 -10.48 -9.11 0.71
N VAL A 57 -9.40 -8.77 1.40
CA VAL A 57 -8.02 -8.91 0.92
C VAL A 57 -7.24 -9.77 1.91
N VAL A 58 -6.43 -10.69 1.40
CA VAL A 58 -5.40 -11.38 2.19
C VAL A 58 -4.07 -10.73 1.90
N LEU A 59 -3.55 -9.96 2.87
CA LEU A 59 -2.24 -9.32 2.77
C LEU A 59 -1.14 -10.35 3.02
N LYS A 60 0.00 -10.20 2.33
CA LYS A 60 1.18 -11.06 2.53
C LYS A 60 1.90 -10.79 3.85
N ALA A 61 1.72 -9.61 4.43
CA ALA A 61 2.28 -9.15 5.69
C ALA A 61 1.43 -7.99 6.24
N ASP A 62 1.72 -7.50 7.44
CA ASP A 62 1.10 -6.28 7.96
C ASP A 62 1.48 -5.05 7.12
N VAL A 63 0.65 -4.01 7.19
CA VAL A 63 0.75 -2.84 6.30
C VAL A 63 2.04 -2.03 6.47
N ASP A 64 2.65 -2.01 7.66
CA ASP A 64 3.90 -1.30 7.88
C ASP A 64 5.08 -2.11 7.33
N THR A 65 5.08 -3.44 7.48
CA THR A 65 6.05 -4.34 6.83
C THR A 65 5.96 -4.22 5.30
N LEU A 66 4.75 -4.17 4.73
CA LEU A 66 4.56 -3.99 3.29
C LEU A 66 5.13 -2.67 2.78
N GLN A 67 4.97 -1.58 3.55
CA GLN A 67 5.57 -0.29 3.22
C GLN A 67 7.09 -0.37 3.21
N GLU A 68 7.69 -1.05 4.18
CA GLU A 68 9.14 -1.22 4.27
C GLU A 68 9.69 -2.08 3.12
N MET A 69 8.97 -3.15 2.75
CA MET A 69 9.29 -3.94 1.55
C MET A 69 9.26 -3.07 0.29
N ALA A 70 8.24 -2.22 0.12
CA ALA A 70 8.14 -1.33 -1.04
C ALA A 70 9.32 -0.35 -1.13
N LYS A 71 9.76 0.22 0.01
CA LYS A 71 10.95 1.08 0.06
C LYS A 71 12.22 0.33 -0.33
N ARG A 72 12.41 -0.89 0.20
CA ARG A 72 13.57 -1.73 -0.13
C ARG A 72 13.63 -2.07 -1.61
N TYR A 73 12.49 -2.41 -2.22
CA TYR A 73 12.43 -2.63 -3.66
C TYR A 73 12.73 -1.35 -4.45
N GLY A 74 12.16 -0.20 -4.03
CA GLY A 74 12.51 1.12 -4.56
C GLY A 74 14.02 1.36 -4.58
N ALA A 75 14.67 1.24 -3.42
CA ALA A 75 16.11 1.45 -3.29
C ALA A 75 16.92 0.47 -4.16
N ARG A 76 16.53 -0.81 -4.19
CA ARG A 76 17.22 -1.85 -4.97
C ARG A 76 17.22 -1.56 -6.48
N TYR A 77 16.13 -1.01 -7.01
CA TYR A 77 15.96 -0.82 -8.45
C TYR A 77 16.15 0.64 -8.92
N ALA A 78 16.37 1.58 -7.99
CA ALA A 78 16.54 3.00 -8.30
C ALA A 78 17.59 3.24 -9.39
N ALA A 79 18.80 2.71 -9.22
CA ALA A 79 19.89 2.89 -10.20
C ALA A 79 19.54 2.35 -11.60
N GLN A 80 18.77 1.27 -11.69
CA GLN A 80 18.37 0.69 -12.97
C GLN A 80 17.31 1.55 -13.67
N ALA A 81 16.33 2.05 -12.92
CA ALA A 81 15.34 2.98 -13.46
C ALA A 81 15.96 4.33 -13.83
N GLU A 82 16.93 4.80 -13.05
CA GLU A 82 17.62 6.07 -13.27
C GLU A 82 18.53 6.07 -14.51
N THR A 83 18.95 4.89 -14.96
CA THR A 83 19.81 4.72 -16.13
C THR A 83 19.06 4.31 -17.39
N GLY A 84 17.72 4.41 -17.38
CA GLY A 84 16.89 4.18 -18.57
C GLY A 84 16.69 2.70 -18.93
N ARG A 85 16.95 1.76 -17.99
CA ARG A 85 16.79 0.32 -18.23
C ARG A 85 15.33 -0.18 -18.18
N GLY A 86 14.36 0.73 -18.11
CA GLY A 86 12.92 0.42 -18.12
C GLY A 86 12.31 0.19 -16.74
N ALA A 87 11.02 -0.16 -16.72
CA ALA A 87 10.25 -0.39 -15.50
C ALA A 87 10.63 -1.72 -14.83
N CYS A 88 10.97 -1.68 -13.53
CA CYS A 88 11.19 -2.89 -12.72
C CYS A 88 9.85 -3.40 -12.15
N VAL A 89 9.29 -4.43 -12.77
CA VAL A 89 8.13 -5.17 -12.24
C VAL A 89 8.62 -6.30 -11.34
N VAL A 90 8.19 -6.32 -10.08
CA VAL A 90 8.56 -7.36 -9.09
C VAL A 90 7.29 -8.11 -8.66
N ASN A 91 7.28 -9.43 -8.87
CA ASN A 91 6.10 -10.30 -8.64
C ASN A 91 6.10 -10.92 -7.23
#